data_AF-A0A522BMQ5-F1
#
_entry.id   AF-A0A522BMQ5-F1
#
_cell.length_a   1.000
_cell.length_b   1.000
_cell.length_c   1.000
_cell.angle_alpha   90.00
_cell.angle_beta   90.00
_cell.angle_gamma   90.00
#
_symmetry.space_group_name_H-M   'P 1'
#
loop_
_entity.id
_entity.type
_entity.pdbx_description
1 polymer ?
#
loop_
_entity_poly.entity_id
_entity_poly.type
_entity_poly.pdbx_seq_one_letter_code
_entity_poly.pdbx_strand_id
1 'polypeptide(L)'
;MTRPSLSRRLLAELLGTAGLVMVVVGSGIAASRLSPDDVGLQLLENAVATGLGLFVLILVLGPVSGAHLNPVVSLADAVLGRQSGGLPLRDVPSYAVAQVLGAVAGAVLANL
;
A
#
# COMPACT_ATOMS: atom_id res chain seq x y z
N MET A 1 3.29 -9.07 -23.04
CA MET A 1 4.24 -8.47 -22.07
C MET A 1 4.55 -9.51 -21.01
N THR A 2 5.82 -9.84 -20.80
CA THR A 2 6.26 -10.79 -19.77
C THR A 2 6.11 -10.15 -18.39
N ARG A 3 5.52 -10.85 -17.42
CA ARG A 3 5.44 -10.35 -16.03
C ARG A 3 6.84 -10.07 -15.49
N PRO A 4 7.04 -8.95 -14.75
CA PRO A 4 8.31 -8.70 -14.06
C PRO A 4 8.70 -9.84 -13.11
N SER A 5 9.99 -9.95 -12.79
CA SER A 5 10.48 -10.95 -11.84
C SER A 5 9.82 -10.80 -10.48
N LEU A 6 9.66 -11.92 -9.75
CA LEU A 6 9.07 -11.91 -8.41
C LEU A 6 9.82 -10.94 -7.48
N SER A 7 11.15 -10.89 -7.53
CA SER A 7 11.95 -9.95 -6.73
C SER A 7 11.58 -8.49 -6.96
N ARG A 8 11.40 -8.05 -8.21
CA ARG A 8 10.99 -6.67 -8.52
C ARG A 8 9.58 -6.37 -8.02
N ARG A 9 8.68 -7.34 -8.13
CA ARG A 9 7.30 -7.25 -7.66
C ARG A 9 7.25 -7.12 -6.13
N LEU A 10 8.00 -7.96 -5.41
CA LEU A 10 8.09 -7.92 -3.96
C LEU A 10 8.71 -6.61 -3.45
N LEU A 11 9.73 -6.09 -4.13
CA LEU A 11 10.30 -4.78 -3.79
C LEU A 11 9.28 -3.66 -4.00
N ALA A 12 8.51 -3.70 -5.09
CA ALA A 12 7.45 -2.73 -5.34
C ALA A 12 6.34 -2.80 -4.27
N GLU A 13 5.91 -4.00 -3.86
CA GLU A 13 4.95 -4.16 -2.76
C GLU A 13 5.50 -3.67 -1.43
N LEU A 14 6.77 -3.96 -1.11
CA LEU A 14 7.40 -3.51 0.13
C LEU A 14 7.50 -1.97 0.19
N LEU A 15 8.03 -1.34 -0.88
CA LEU A 15 8.16 0.11 -0.94
C LEU A 15 6.80 0.81 -1.05
N GLY A 16 5.87 0.22 -1.80
CA GLY A 16 4.53 0.74 -1.95
C GLY A 16 3.75 0.71 -0.64
N THR A 17 3.78 -0.41 0.10
CA THR A 17 3.11 -0.49 1.40
C THR A 17 3.80 0.39 2.46
N ALA A 18 5.14 0.50 2.43
CA ALA A 18 5.84 1.45 3.29
C ALA A 18 5.42 2.90 3.02
N GLY A 19 5.38 3.32 1.75
CA GLY A 19 4.89 4.64 1.37
C GLY A 19 3.43 4.87 1.74
N LEU A 20 2.56 3.88 1.52
CA LEU A 20 1.15 3.96 1.88
C LEU A 20 0.96 4.16 3.38
N VAL A 21 1.61 3.34 4.21
CA VAL A 21 1.48 3.44 5.67
C VAL A 21 2.14 4.72 6.20
N MET A 22 3.24 5.17 5.59
CA MET A 22 3.84 6.47 5.90
C MET A 22 2.85 7.62 5.66
N VAL A 23 2.13 7.61 4.54
CA VAL A 23 1.11 8.62 4.24
C VAL A 23 -0.05 8.53 5.23
N VAL A 24 -0.58 7.33 5.48
CA VAL A 24 -1.71 7.11 6.40
C VAL A 24 -1.40 7.59 7.82
N VAL A 25 -0.28 7.13 8.39
CA VAL A 25 0.10 7.48 9.76
C VAL A 25 0.57 8.94 9.84
N GLY A 26 1.42 9.37 8.91
CA GLY A 26 2.00 10.71 8.90
C GLY A 26 0.94 11.80 8.69
N SER A 27 -0.02 11.59 7.78
CA SER A 27 -1.12 12.53 7.60
C SER A 27 -2.07 12.56 8.80
N GLY A 28 -2.31 11.44 9.48
CA GLY A 28 -3.08 11.42 10.73
C GLY A 28 -2.40 12.24 11.84
N ILE A 29 -1.07 12.09 11.99
CA ILE A 29 -0.29 12.89 12.94
C ILE A 29 -0.35 14.37 12.56
N ALA A 30 -0.12 14.72 11.29
CA ALA A 30 -0.17 16.09 10.80
C ALA A 30 -1.56 16.73 11.03
N ALA A 31 -2.61 15.99 10.70
CA ALA A 31 -4.00 16.43 10.87
C ALA A 31 -4.31 16.79 12.34
N SER A 32 -3.90 15.92 13.28
CA SER A 32 -4.08 16.19 14.71
C SER A 32 -3.35 17.45 15.22
N ARG A 33 -2.26 17.84 14.55
CA ARG A 33 -1.48 19.05 14.88
C ARG A 33 -2.02 20.31 14.22
N LEU A 34 -2.56 20.18 13.01
CA LEU A 34 -3.10 21.30 12.22
C LEU A 34 -4.51 21.70 12.68
N SER A 35 -5.31 20.71 13.07
CA SER A 35 -6.74 20.87 13.37
C SER A 35 -7.09 20.30 14.75
N PRO A 36 -6.41 20.70 15.85
CA PRO A 36 -6.44 20.00 17.14
C PRO A 36 -7.84 19.91 17.78
N ASP A 37 -8.71 20.90 17.51
CA ASP A 37 -10.04 20.99 18.11
C ASP A 37 -11.17 20.55 17.15
N ASP A 38 -10.85 20.09 15.94
CA ASP A 38 -11.83 19.67 14.92
C ASP A 38 -11.55 18.24 14.41
N VAL A 39 -12.16 17.25 15.06
CA VAL A 39 -12.03 15.83 14.69
C VAL A 39 -12.58 15.56 13.28
N GLY A 40 -13.61 16.28 12.84
CA GLY A 40 -14.20 16.11 11.52
C GLY A 40 -13.20 16.49 10.42
N LEU A 41 -12.55 17.63 10.60
CA LEU A 41 -11.50 18.10 9.69
C LEU A 41 -10.27 17.18 9.72
N GLN A 42 -9.85 16.69 10.90
CA GLN A 42 -8.73 15.75 11.00
C GLN A 42 -8.96 14.46 10.19
N LEU A 43 -10.16 13.89 10.29
CA LEU A 43 -10.53 12.68 9.55
C LEU A 43 -10.58 12.94 8.04
N LEU A 44 -11.09 14.10 7.62
CA LEU A 44 -11.13 14.50 6.22
C LEU A 44 -9.72 14.65 5.63
N GLU A 45 -8.83 15.37 6.32
CA GLU A 45 -7.44 15.58 5.90
C GLU A 45 -6.70 14.25 5.72
N ASN A 46 -6.79 13.37 6.72
CA ASN A 46 -6.17 12.05 6.67
C ASN A 46 -6.75 11.18 5.54
N ALA A 47 -8.08 11.14 5.40
CA ALA A 47 -8.74 10.34 4.36
C ALA A 47 -8.36 10.81 2.95
N VAL A 48 -8.35 12.12 2.71
CA VAL A 48 -7.98 12.70 1.40
C VAL A 48 -6.50 12.44 1.10
N ALA A 49 -5.60 12.67 2.06
CA ALA A 49 -4.17 12.42 1.89
C ALA A 49 -3.90 10.94 1.61
N THR A 50 -4.51 10.04 2.36
CA THR A 50 -4.41 8.59 2.17
C THR A 50 -4.92 8.18 0.79
N GLY A 51 -6.10 8.66 0.38
CA GLY A 51 -6.70 8.33 -0.91
C GLY A 51 -5.83 8.77 -2.10
N LEU A 52 -5.33 10.01 -2.06
CA LEU A 52 -4.44 10.53 -3.10
C LEU A 52 -3.09 9.81 -3.12
N GLY A 53 -2.51 9.53 -1.95
CA GLY A 53 -1.27 8.77 -1.83
C GLY A 53 -1.41 7.36 -2.41
N LEU A 54 -2.48 6.65 -2.05
CA LEU A 54 -2.78 5.33 -2.62
C LEU A 54 -2.97 5.39 -4.14
N PHE A 55 -3.70 6.39 -4.65
CA PHE A 55 -3.90 6.57 -6.08
C PHE A 55 -2.57 6.72 -6.83
N VAL A 56 -1.67 7.58 -6.35
CA VAL A 56 -0.34 7.76 -6.95
C VAL A 56 0.47 6.47 -6.91
N LEU A 57 0.48 5.76 -5.77
CA LEU A 57 1.20 4.49 -5.63
C LEU A 57 0.67 3.43 -6.60
N ILE A 58 -0.63 3.34 -6.80
CA ILE A 58 -1.25 2.43 -7.78
C ILE A 58 -0.80 2.77 -9.20
N LEU A 59 -0.84 4.04 -9.59
CA LEU A 59 -0.41 4.45 -10.94
C LEU A 59 1.07 4.13 -11.21
N VAL A 60 1.93 4.34 -10.22
CA VAL A 60 3.38 4.15 -10.37
C VAL A 60 3.78 2.68 -10.30
N LEU A 61 3.21 1.91 -9.35
CA LEU A 61 3.64 0.55 -9.04
C LEU A 61 2.75 -0.53 -9.68
N GLY A 62 1.55 -0.16 -10.14
CA GLY A 62 0.60 -1.06 -10.80
C GLY A 62 1.22 -1.84 -11.96
N PRO A 63 1.95 -1.19 -12.90
CA PRO A 63 2.64 -1.88 -13.99
C PRO A 63 3.75 -2.85 -13.54
N VAL A 64 4.22 -2.75 -12.30
CA VAL A 64 5.29 -3.60 -11.75
C VAL A 64 4.73 -4.79 -11.00
N SER A 65 3.92 -4.56 -9.96
CA SER A 65 3.45 -5.61 -9.04
C SER A 65 1.94 -5.88 -9.09
N GLY A 66 1.16 -5.03 -9.76
CA GLY A 66 -0.29 -4.93 -9.57
C GLY A 66 -0.69 -3.95 -8.47
N ALA A 67 0.28 -3.39 -7.72
CA ALA A 67 0.08 -2.47 -6.59
C ALA A 67 -1.01 -2.95 -5.63
N HIS A 68 -0.89 -4.19 -5.15
CA HIS A 68 -1.89 -4.74 -4.22
C HIS A 68 -1.81 -4.03 -2.88
N LEU A 69 -0.58 -3.81 -2.39
CA LEU A 69 -0.21 -3.12 -1.17
C LEU A 69 -0.93 -3.62 0.09
N ASN A 70 -1.53 -4.80 0.01
CA ASN A 70 -2.44 -5.37 0.98
C ASN A 70 -2.54 -6.90 0.79
N PRO A 71 -2.39 -7.70 1.87
CA PRO A 71 -2.48 -9.16 1.79
C PRO A 71 -3.84 -9.66 1.30
N VAL A 72 -4.93 -9.00 1.71
CA VAL A 72 -6.31 -9.34 1.33
C VAL A 72 -6.54 -9.06 -0.15
N VAL A 73 -6.07 -7.92 -0.66
CA VAL A 73 -6.15 -7.60 -2.10
C VAL A 73 -5.36 -8.61 -2.92
N SER A 74 -4.17 -9.01 -2.44
CA SER A 74 -3.35 -10.03 -3.09
C SER A 74 -4.05 -11.39 -3.14
N LEU A 75 -4.68 -11.80 -2.04
CA LEU A 75 -5.46 -13.03 -1.99
C LEU A 75 -6.68 -12.95 -2.91
N ALA A 76 -7.40 -11.82 -2.90
CA ALA A 76 -8.57 -11.60 -3.73
C ALA A 76 -8.22 -11.69 -5.22
N ASP A 77 -7.17 -11.02 -5.67
CA ASP A 77 -6.69 -11.13 -7.06
C ASP A 77 -6.24 -12.55 -7.40
N ALA A 78 -5.56 -13.24 -6.47
CA ALA A 78 -5.13 -14.62 -6.67
C ALA A 78 -6.28 -15.65 -6.73
N VAL A 79 -7.47 -15.31 -6.21
CA VAL A 79 -8.66 -16.18 -6.23
C VAL A 79 -9.58 -15.79 -7.39
N LEU A 80 -9.89 -14.51 -7.54
CA LEU A 80 -10.87 -13.99 -8.51
C LEU A 80 -10.23 -13.71 -9.88
N GLY A 81 -8.97 -13.25 -9.90
CA GLY A 81 -8.24 -12.88 -11.12
C GLY A 81 -7.62 -14.06 -11.87
N ARG A 82 -7.80 -15.31 -11.40
CA ARG A 82 -7.15 -16.50 -11.96
C ARG A 82 -7.31 -16.66 -13.47
N GLN A 83 -8.50 -16.36 -13.99
CA GLN A 83 -8.81 -16.49 -15.42
C GLN A 83 -8.25 -15.34 -16.26
N SER A 84 -7.95 -14.20 -15.64
CA SER A 84 -7.49 -12.97 -16.29
C SER A 84 -5.97 -12.75 -16.16
N GLY A 85 -5.26 -13.75 -15.63
CA GLY A 85 -3.83 -13.61 -15.35
C GLY A 85 -3.55 -12.79 -14.09
N GLY A 86 -4.32 -12.99 -13.02
CA GLY A 86 -4.02 -12.52 -11.67
C GLY A 86 -2.78 -13.20 -11.04
N LEU A 87 -2.49 -12.80 -9.81
CA LEU A 87 -1.38 -13.27 -8.98
C LEU A 87 -1.42 -14.81 -8.80
N PRO A 88 -0.32 -15.53 -9.08
CA PRO A 88 -0.24 -16.95 -8.75
C PRO A 88 -0.44 -17.14 -7.25
N LEU A 89 -1.30 -18.07 -6.84
CA LEU A 89 -1.61 -18.30 -5.43
C LEU A 89 -0.35 -18.59 -4.57
N ARG A 90 0.66 -19.24 -5.15
CA ARG A 90 1.97 -19.50 -4.52
C ARG A 90 2.78 -18.25 -4.20
N ASP A 91 2.53 -17.14 -4.88
CA ASP A 91 3.25 -15.87 -4.69
C ASP A 91 2.61 -15.03 -3.56
N VAL A 92 1.36 -15.34 -3.17
CA VAL A 92 0.59 -14.60 -2.14
C VAL A 92 1.32 -14.51 -0.80
N PRO A 93 1.90 -15.60 -0.24
CA PRO A 93 2.61 -15.51 1.03
C PRO A 93 3.80 -14.55 0.97
N SER A 94 4.55 -14.55 -0.14
CA SER A 94 5.69 -13.65 -0.34
C SER A 94 5.24 -12.19 -0.45
N TYR A 95 4.14 -11.93 -1.16
CA TYR A 95 3.50 -10.60 -1.21
C TYR A 95 3.10 -10.14 0.19
N ALA A 96 2.43 -11.00 0.97
CA ALA A 96 1.99 -10.67 2.32
C ALA A 96 3.18 -10.32 3.25
N VAL A 97 4.27 -11.08 3.19
CA VAL A 97 5.49 -10.77 3.95
C VAL A 97 6.06 -9.40 3.55
N ALA A 98 6.19 -9.14 2.24
CA ALA A 98 6.70 -7.85 1.75
C ALA A 98 5.82 -6.68 2.21
N GLN A 99 4.50 -6.83 2.13
CA GLN A 99 3.53 -5.81 2.55
C GLN A 99 3.58 -5.57 4.07
N VAL A 100 3.65 -6.62 4.89
CA VAL A 100 3.75 -6.48 6.35
C VAL A 100 5.05 -5.79 6.75
N LEU A 101 6.19 -6.20 6.17
CA LEU A 101 7.48 -5.54 6.43
C LEU A 101 7.46 -4.07 5.97
N GLY A 102 6.88 -3.81 4.80
CA GLY A 102 6.66 -2.46 4.30
C GLY A 102 5.81 -1.63 5.26
N ALA A 103 4.69 -2.17 5.73
CA ALA A 103 3.80 -1.49 6.67
C ALA A 103 4.51 -1.12 7.99
N VAL A 104 5.27 -2.05 8.56
CA VAL A 104 6.07 -1.79 9.77
C VAL A 104 7.09 -0.68 9.52
N ALA A 105 7.84 -0.75 8.42
CA ALA A 105 8.82 0.28 8.06
C ALA A 105 8.16 1.65 7.85
N GLY A 106 7.04 1.70 7.12
CA GLY A 106 6.26 2.92 6.88
C GLY A 106 5.75 3.55 8.17
N ALA A 107 5.25 2.75 9.10
CA ALA A 107 4.76 3.23 10.39
C ALA A 107 5.89 3.84 11.24
N VAL A 108 7.07 3.21 11.26
CA VAL A 108 8.25 3.74 11.96
C VAL A 108 8.68 5.06 11.31
N LEU A 109 8.86 5.08 9.99
CA LEU A 109 9.33 6.25 9.25
C LEU A 109 8.36 7.44 9.29
N ALA A 110 7.05 7.21 9.51
CA ALA A 110 6.05 8.27 9.60
C ALA A 110 6.25 9.24 10.78
N ASN A 111 7.01 8.82 11.79
CA ASN A 111 7.19 9.56 13.04
C ASN A 111 8.66 9.59 13.52
N LEU A 112 9.61 9.36 12.62
CA LEU A 112 11.01 9.71 12.82
C LEU A 112 11.26 11.16 12.39
#